data_AF-A0A645FRX3-F1
#
_entry.id   AF-A0A645FRX3-F1
#
_cell.length_a   1.000
_cell.length_b   1.000
_cell.length_c   1.000
_cell.angle_alpha   90.00
_cell.angle_beta   90.00
_cell.angle_gamma   90.00
#
_symmetry.space_group_name_H-M   'P 1'
#
loop_
_entity.id
_entity.type
_entity.pdbx_description
1 polymer ?
#
loop_
_entity_poly.entity_id
_entity_poly.type
_entity_poly.pdbx_seq_one_letter_code
_entity_poly.pdbx_strand_id
1 'polypeptide(L)'
;MLVFFAPYEKLDERKKVTKQLKKTAITIDVKQLNEKEVRQYLMNTLNNSEIEMDRYAIDLFLRLTDLDLSKLMRELQKLMLFAKDQKKITTKEVEQLVPKTLEHNLFDMTQYVLTGNTEQALRLYEDLVLQGEETIKINAILLAQLRLLLQTKFLIKIGYQQANIAETLKVHPYRVKLAMQEVRRFDEGLLIRLFDRLVELDYQIKTGQIDKELSFQLFVLQAGQLVRK
;
A
#
# COMPACT_ATOMS: atom_id res chain seq x y z
N MET A 1 31.52 -3.51 -26.18
CA MET A 1 30.26 -4.11 -25.69
C MET A 1 29.13 -3.20 -26.15
N LEU A 2 28.17 -3.71 -26.92
CA LEU A 2 27.02 -2.94 -27.41
C LEU A 2 25.78 -3.34 -26.59
N VAL A 3 25.11 -2.37 -25.99
CA VAL A 3 23.91 -2.60 -25.18
C VAL A 3 22.75 -1.87 -25.84
N PHE A 4 21.66 -2.58 -26.11
CA PHE A 4 20.42 -2.00 -26.61
C PHE A 4 19.44 -1.85 -25.45
N PHE A 5 19.04 -0.62 -25.14
CA PHE A 5 17.98 -0.35 -24.16
C PHE A 5 16.65 -0.21 -24.88
N ALA A 6 15.71 -1.11 -24.57
CA ALA A 6 14.38 -1.14 -25.18
C ALA A 6 13.32 -0.96 -24.07
N PRO A 7 12.90 0.29 -23.76
CA PRO A 7 11.96 0.58 -22.68
C PRO A 7 10.50 0.28 -23.08
N TYR A 8 10.26 -0.96 -23.53
CA TYR A 8 8.96 -1.43 -24.00
C TYR A 8 8.63 -2.77 -23.34
N GLU A 9 7.37 -3.00 -22.97
CA GLU A 9 6.95 -4.26 -22.35
C GLU A 9 7.16 -5.48 -23.24
N LYS A 10 6.98 -5.31 -24.55
CA LYS A 10 7.14 -6.38 -25.54
C LYS A 10 7.83 -5.85 -26.79
N LEU A 11 8.75 -6.65 -27.31
CA LEU A 11 9.35 -6.44 -28.63
C LEU A 11 8.44 -7.05 -29.70
N ASP A 12 8.31 -6.38 -30.85
CA ASP A 12 7.55 -6.94 -31.97
C ASP A 12 8.34 -8.11 -32.59
N GLU A 13 7.91 -9.32 -32.26
CA GLU A 13 8.50 -10.59 -32.73
C GLU A 13 8.44 -10.77 -34.25
N ARG A 14 7.62 -10.00 -34.96
CA ARG A 14 7.48 -10.13 -36.42
C ARG A 14 8.64 -9.47 -37.17
N LYS A 15 9.32 -8.50 -36.55
CA LYS A 15 10.42 -7.75 -37.20
C LYS A 15 11.69 -8.60 -37.27
N LYS A 16 12.37 -8.57 -38.43
CA LYS A 16 13.64 -9.27 -38.67
C LYS A 16 14.72 -8.90 -37.65
N VAL A 17 14.79 -7.62 -37.26
CA VAL A 17 15.77 -7.14 -36.26
C VAL A 17 15.56 -7.77 -34.89
N THR A 18 14.32 -7.87 -34.41
CA THR A 18 13.98 -8.52 -33.13
C THR A 18 14.39 -9.99 -33.14
N LYS A 19 14.08 -10.70 -34.24
CA LYS A 19 14.45 -12.11 -34.41
C LYS A 19 15.97 -12.32 -34.42
N GLN A 20 16.72 -11.41 -35.06
CA GLN A 20 18.18 -11.49 -35.09
C GLN A 20 18.77 -11.23 -33.70
N LEU A 21 18.32 -10.17 -33.02
CA LEU A 21 18.79 -9.82 -31.68
C LEU A 21 18.53 -10.96 -30.68
N LYS A 22 17.37 -11.61 -30.71
CA LYS A 22 17.09 -12.76 -29.83
C LYS A 22 18.01 -13.97 -30.06
N LYS A 23 18.58 -14.12 -31.25
CA LYS A 23 19.52 -15.21 -31.56
C LYS A 23 20.95 -14.89 -31.15
N THR A 24 21.36 -13.63 -31.24
CA THR A 24 22.77 -13.22 -31.08
C THR A 24 23.06 -12.48 -29.78
N ALA A 25 22.06 -11.87 -29.16
CA ALA A 25 22.21 -11.09 -27.94
C ALA A 25 21.70 -11.87 -26.71
N ILE A 26 22.31 -11.59 -25.55
CA ILE A 26 21.75 -11.98 -24.26
C ILE A 26 20.56 -11.07 -23.99
N THR A 27 19.37 -11.64 -23.90
CA THR A 27 18.15 -10.89 -23.57
C THR A 27 17.94 -10.88 -22.06
N ILE A 28 17.86 -9.68 -21.47
CA ILE A 28 17.49 -9.48 -20.07
C ILE A 28 16.12 -8.82 -20.06
N ASP A 29 15.11 -9.53 -19.54
CA ASP A 29 13.77 -8.99 -19.34
C ASP A 29 13.70 -8.31 -17.97
N VAL A 30 13.44 -7.00 -17.97
CA VAL A 30 13.31 -6.16 -16.76
C VAL A 30 11.85 -5.70 -16.59
N LYS A 31 10.89 -6.55 -16.95
CA LYS A 31 9.48 -6.34 -16.62
C LYS A 31 9.28 -6.16 -15.11
N GLN A 32 8.23 -5.43 -14.74
CA GLN A 32 7.80 -5.38 -13.34
C GLN A 32 7.46 -6.78 -12.85
N LEU A 33 8.04 -7.16 -11.73
CA LEU A 33 7.76 -8.43 -11.09
C LEU A 33 6.36 -8.40 -10.48
N ASN A 34 5.62 -9.49 -10.64
CA ASN A 34 4.37 -9.67 -9.91
C ASN A 34 4.62 -10.05 -8.43
N GLU A 35 3.58 -10.03 -7.60
CA GLU A 35 3.67 -10.34 -6.17
C GLU A 35 4.39 -11.68 -5.88
N LYS A 36 4.13 -12.71 -6.68
CA LYS A 36 4.74 -14.04 -6.52
C LYS A 36 6.22 -14.00 -6.83
N GLU A 37 6.60 -13.32 -7.92
CA GLU A 37 8.00 -13.15 -8.33
C GLU A 37 8.79 -12.33 -7.30
N VAL A 38 8.23 -11.22 -6.78
CA VAL A 38 8.85 -10.42 -5.73
C VAL A 38 9.03 -11.21 -4.44
N ARG A 39 7.99 -11.95 -4.00
CA ARG A 39 8.08 -12.82 -2.82
C ARG A 39 9.13 -13.91 -3.01
N GLN A 40 9.19 -14.53 -4.20
CA GLN A 40 10.20 -15.55 -4.48
C GLN A 40 11.61 -14.97 -4.45
N TYR A 41 11.81 -13.75 -4.97
CA TYR A 41 13.09 -13.06 -4.90
C TYR A 41 13.54 -12.83 -3.45
N LEU A 42 12.63 -12.33 -2.60
CA LEU A 42 12.89 -12.15 -1.17
C LEU A 42 13.29 -13.47 -0.51
N MET A 43 12.52 -14.55 -0.73
CA MET A 43 12.80 -15.87 -0.17
C MET A 43 14.15 -16.43 -0.63
N ASN A 44 14.46 -16.32 -1.92
CA ASN A 44 15.76 -16.76 -2.45
C ASN A 44 16.91 -15.97 -1.84
N THR A 45 16.73 -14.66 -1.63
CA THR A 45 17.75 -13.81 -1.00
C THR A 45 17.99 -14.21 0.46
N LEU A 46 16.91 -14.48 1.21
CA LEU A 46 17.00 -14.95 2.60
C LEU A 46 17.61 -16.34 2.70
N ASN A 47 17.23 -17.27 1.83
CA ASN A 47 17.79 -18.64 1.80
C ASN A 47 19.28 -18.68 1.42
N ASN A 48 19.75 -17.71 0.63
CA ASN A 48 21.18 -17.53 0.33
C ASN A 48 21.94 -16.81 1.44
N SER A 49 21.26 -16.44 2.52
CA SER A 49 21.82 -15.86 3.73
C SER A 49 21.62 -16.81 4.91
N GLU A 50 22.32 -16.56 6.02
CA GLU A 50 22.09 -17.30 7.28
C GLU A 50 20.97 -16.69 8.13
N ILE A 51 20.13 -15.85 7.54
CA ILE A 51 19.12 -15.04 8.25
C ILE A 51 17.72 -15.53 7.89
N GLU A 52 16.93 -15.86 8.91
CA GLU A 52 15.52 -16.20 8.77
C GLU A 52 14.63 -14.97 8.93
N MET A 53 13.46 -14.94 8.29
CA MET A 53 12.46 -13.88 8.49
C MET A 53 11.10 -14.52 8.80
N ASP A 54 10.44 -14.05 9.85
CA ASP A 54 9.12 -14.56 10.24
C ASP A 54 8.09 -14.33 9.13
N ARG A 55 7.11 -15.22 9.00
CA ARG A 55 6.07 -15.13 7.95
C ARG A 55 5.30 -13.81 7.98
N TYR A 56 4.94 -13.34 9.18
CA TYR A 56 4.27 -12.05 9.35
C TYR A 56 5.18 -10.87 9.01
N ALA A 57 6.49 -10.99 9.29
CA ALA A 57 7.48 -9.98 8.94
C ALA A 57 7.64 -9.88 7.42
N ILE A 58 7.64 -11.01 6.70
CA ILE A 58 7.63 -11.03 5.23
C ILE A 58 6.42 -10.31 4.67
N ASP A 59 5.22 -10.64 5.16
CA ASP A 59 3.98 -10.06 4.65
C ASP A 59 3.93 -8.54 4.92
N LEU A 60 4.36 -8.11 6.12
CA LEU A 60 4.50 -6.71 6.47
C LEU A 60 5.55 -6.01 5.59
N PHE A 61 6.70 -6.64 5.38
CA PHE A 61 7.80 -6.08 4.61
C PHE A 61 7.43 -5.87 3.14
N LEU A 62 6.76 -6.85 2.52
CA LEU A 62 6.22 -6.73 1.17
C LEU A 62 5.17 -5.61 1.06
N ARG A 63 4.36 -5.42 2.11
CA ARG A 63 3.40 -4.32 2.20
C ARG A 63 4.10 -2.96 2.27
N LEU A 64 5.06 -2.79 3.17
CA LEU A 64 5.79 -1.52 3.38
C LEU A 64 6.67 -1.09 2.21
N THR A 65 6.97 -2.02 1.31
CA THR A 65 7.77 -1.78 0.12
C THR A 65 6.92 -1.62 -1.14
N ASP A 66 5.59 -1.69 -1.04
CA ASP A 66 4.63 -1.66 -2.17
C ASP A 66 4.91 -2.72 -3.25
N LEU A 67 5.63 -3.81 -2.92
CA LEU A 67 6.22 -4.75 -3.88
C LEU A 67 7.21 -4.13 -4.88
N ASP A 68 7.70 -2.92 -4.62
CA ASP A 68 8.78 -2.30 -5.39
C ASP A 68 10.09 -3.01 -5.06
N LEU A 69 10.62 -3.79 -6.02
CA LEU A 69 11.84 -4.57 -5.85
C LEU A 69 13.04 -3.70 -5.44
N SER A 70 13.14 -2.48 -5.97
CA SER A 70 14.27 -1.59 -5.68
C SER A 70 14.20 -1.06 -4.25
N LYS A 71 13.01 -0.69 -3.78
CA LYS A 71 12.80 -0.34 -2.36
C LYS A 71 13.09 -1.55 -1.48
N LEU A 72 12.51 -2.69 -1.81
CA LEU A 72 12.66 -3.94 -1.06
C LEU A 72 14.13 -4.33 -0.88
N MET A 73 14.93 -4.30 -1.95
CA MET A 73 16.35 -4.66 -1.87
C MET A 73 17.14 -3.75 -0.92
N ARG A 74 16.90 -2.43 -0.96
CA ARG A 74 17.57 -1.47 -0.06
C ARG A 74 17.19 -1.70 1.40
N GLU A 75 15.89 -1.86 1.65
CA GLU A 75 15.37 -2.07 3.00
C GLU A 75 15.79 -3.43 3.58
N LEU A 76 15.82 -4.47 2.75
CA LEU A 76 16.27 -5.82 3.14
C LEU A 76 17.74 -5.81 3.55
N GLN A 77 18.59 -5.09 2.80
CA GLN A 77 20.01 -4.97 3.16
C GLN A 77 20.20 -4.37 4.56
N LYS A 78 19.40 -3.36 4.93
CA LYS A 78 19.42 -2.78 6.29
C LYS A 78 18.98 -3.78 7.34
N LEU A 79 17.88 -4.50 7.10
CA LEU A 79 17.38 -5.52 8.01
C LEU A 79 18.40 -6.65 8.21
N MET A 80 19.03 -7.12 7.14
CA MET A 80 20.06 -8.16 7.21
C MET A 80 21.30 -7.69 7.98
N LEU A 81 21.71 -6.43 7.79
CA LEU A 81 22.83 -5.86 8.52
C LEU A 81 22.54 -5.77 10.03
N PHE A 82 21.31 -5.37 10.38
CA PHE A 82 20.86 -5.32 11.78
C PHE A 82 20.77 -6.72 12.39
N ALA A 83 20.24 -7.70 11.64
CA ALA A 83 20.00 -9.05 12.11
C ALA A 83 21.23 -9.98 12.09
N LYS A 84 22.42 -9.45 11.78
CA LYS A 84 23.64 -10.25 11.56
C LYS A 84 23.98 -11.19 12.71
N ASP A 85 23.83 -10.73 13.96
CA ASP A 85 24.18 -11.51 15.14
C ASP A 85 23.03 -12.44 15.59
N GLN A 86 21.79 -11.98 15.46
CA GLN A 86 20.60 -12.71 15.89
C GLN A 86 20.08 -13.73 14.85
N LYS A 87 20.55 -13.66 13.60
CA LYS A 87 20.18 -14.53 12.47
C LYS A 87 18.67 -14.64 12.21
N LYS A 88 17.90 -13.69 12.72
CA LYS A 88 16.45 -13.67 12.61
C LYS A 88 15.94 -12.26 12.44
N ILE A 89 14.98 -12.08 11.53
CA ILE A 89 14.23 -10.85 11.32
C ILE A 89 12.79 -11.04 11.80
N THR A 90 12.41 -10.31 12.84
CA THR A 90 11.07 -10.36 13.44
C THR A 90 10.16 -9.27 12.91
N THR A 91 8.84 -9.39 13.09
CA THR A 91 7.88 -8.35 12.68
C THR A 91 8.19 -7.01 13.34
N LYS A 92 8.60 -7.04 14.61
CA LYS A 92 8.96 -5.85 15.38
C LYS A 92 10.15 -5.10 14.76
N GLU A 93 11.15 -5.81 14.27
CA GLU A 93 12.31 -5.20 13.62
C GLU A 93 11.94 -4.58 12.28
N VAL A 94 11.06 -5.22 11.52
CA VAL A 94 10.51 -4.64 10.28
C VAL A 94 9.77 -3.34 10.60
N GLU A 95 8.92 -3.33 11.64
CA GLU A 95 8.20 -2.12 12.08
C GLU A 95 9.13 -0.99 12.53
N GLN A 96 10.26 -1.32 13.16
CA GLN A 96 11.21 -0.34 13.68
C GLN A 96 12.17 0.21 12.63
N LEU A 97 12.60 -0.61 11.67
CA LEU A 97 13.69 -0.27 10.75
C LEU A 97 13.21 0.12 9.35
N VAL A 98 12.01 -0.30 8.97
CA VAL A 98 11.44 0.02 7.66
C VAL A 98 10.45 1.18 7.82
N PRO A 99 10.79 2.37 7.28
CA PRO A 99 9.95 3.54 7.46
C PRO A 99 8.60 3.36 6.80
N LYS A 100 7.53 3.69 7.51
CA LYS A 100 6.19 3.77 6.93
C LYS A 100 6.07 5.04 6.11
N THR A 101 5.56 4.90 4.89
CA THR A 101 5.09 6.05 4.12
C THR A 101 3.82 6.62 4.75
N LEU A 102 3.50 7.88 4.44
CA LEU A 102 2.22 8.46 4.83
C LEU A 102 1.03 7.62 4.36
N GLU A 103 1.10 7.03 3.17
CA GLU A 103 0.06 6.14 2.65
C GLU A 103 -0.12 4.88 3.51
N HIS A 104 0.97 4.27 3.99
CA HIS A 104 0.89 3.12 4.89
C HIS A 104 0.31 3.50 6.26
N ASN A 105 0.72 4.64 6.81
CA ASN A 105 0.11 5.15 8.05
C ASN A 105 -1.38 5.39 7.87
N LEU A 106 -1.81 5.99 6.76
CA LEU A 106 -3.23 6.26 6.51
C LEU A 106 -4.03 5.00 6.14
N PHE A 107 -3.37 3.96 5.60
CA PHE A 107 -3.98 2.65 5.48
C PHE A 107 -4.28 2.05 6.87
N ASP A 108 -3.31 2.08 7.80
CA ASP A 108 -3.52 1.62 9.17
C ASP A 108 -4.57 2.50 9.90
N MET A 109 -4.56 3.82 9.68
CA MET A 109 -5.59 4.74 10.19
C MET A 109 -6.99 4.39 9.70
N THR A 110 -7.13 4.05 8.41
CA THR A 110 -8.41 3.61 7.84
C THR A 110 -8.95 2.40 8.59
N GLN A 111 -8.10 1.45 8.97
CA GLN A 111 -8.50 0.30 9.77
C GLN A 111 -8.99 0.70 11.16
N TYR A 112 -8.28 1.60 11.83
CA TYR A 112 -8.70 2.09 13.15
C TYR A 112 -10.04 2.83 13.09
N VAL A 113 -10.26 3.65 12.06
CA VAL A 113 -11.54 4.35 11.83
C VAL A 113 -12.67 3.35 11.55
N LEU A 114 -12.45 2.38 10.66
CA LEU A 114 -13.47 1.39 10.28
C LEU A 114 -13.83 0.41 11.41
N THR A 115 -12.89 0.13 12.31
CA THR A 115 -13.09 -0.75 13.47
C THR A 115 -13.52 0.00 14.73
N GLY A 116 -13.64 1.34 14.66
CA GLY A 116 -14.03 2.18 15.79
C GLY A 116 -12.96 2.28 16.88
N ASN A 117 -11.70 1.96 16.57
CA ASN A 117 -10.55 2.14 17.46
C ASN A 117 -10.07 3.60 17.45
N THR A 118 -10.91 4.48 18.00
CA THR A 118 -10.69 5.94 17.98
C THR A 118 -9.41 6.36 18.67
N GLU A 119 -9.01 5.67 19.74
CA GLU A 119 -7.80 5.98 20.50
C GLU A 119 -6.55 5.82 19.64
N GLN A 120 -6.42 4.70 18.93
CA GLN A 120 -5.28 4.46 18.04
C GLN A 120 -5.31 5.37 16.80
N ALA A 121 -6.49 5.67 16.27
CA ALA A 121 -6.64 6.61 15.16
C ALA A 121 -6.19 8.04 15.55
N LEU A 122 -6.55 8.51 16.75
CA LEU A 122 -6.16 9.83 17.25
C LEU A 122 -4.66 9.91 17.55
N ARG A 123 -4.08 8.90 18.21
CA ARG A 123 -2.63 8.85 18.44
C ARG A 123 -1.84 8.90 17.13
N LEU A 124 -2.23 8.09 16.16
CA LEU A 124 -1.57 8.08 14.85
C LEU A 124 -1.73 9.42 14.12
N TYR A 125 -2.89 10.08 14.26
CA TYR A 125 -3.09 11.42 13.72
C TYR A 125 -2.15 12.44 14.36
N GLU A 126 -2.05 12.45 15.69
CA GLU A 126 -1.14 13.34 16.43
C GLU A 126 0.32 13.10 16.01
N ASP A 127 0.75 11.85 15.89
CA ASP A 127 2.10 11.50 15.44
C ASP A 127 2.39 12.04 14.03
N LEU A 128 1.43 11.98 13.11
CA LEU A 128 1.58 12.51 11.76
C LEU A 128 1.67 14.04 11.74
N VAL A 129 0.85 14.72 12.55
CA VAL A 129 0.91 16.18 12.67
C VAL A 129 2.23 16.63 13.29
N LEU A 130 2.73 15.91 14.31
CA LEU A 130 4.05 16.17 14.91
C LEU A 130 5.20 15.95 13.93
N GLN A 131 5.04 15.04 12.97
CA GLN A 131 5.98 14.84 11.86
C GLN A 131 5.89 15.93 10.77
N GLY A 132 4.99 16.90 10.91
CA GLY A 132 4.80 18.02 9.99
C GLY A 132 3.84 17.72 8.83
N GLU A 133 3.08 16.63 8.89
CA GLU A 133 2.08 16.34 7.87
C GLU A 133 0.83 17.21 8.04
N GLU A 134 0.38 17.83 6.94
CA GLU A 134 -0.79 18.70 6.99
C GLU A 134 -2.09 17.91 7.05
N THR A 135 -3.02 18.33 7.91
CA THR A 135 -4.36 17.71 8.06
C THR A 135 -5.13 17.62 6.74
N ILE A 136 -4.99 18.61 5.86
CA ILE A 136 -5.62 18.59 4.53
C ILE A 136 -5.12 17.40 3.70
N LYS A 137 -3.81 17.13 3.74
CA LYS A 137 -3.17 16.03 3.03
C LYS A 137 -3.58 14.69 3.63
N ILE A 138 -3.61 14.58 4.96
CA ILE A 138 -4.11 13.42 5.71
C ILE A 138 -5.55 13.10 5.28
N ASN A 139 -6.44 14.10 5.32
CA ASN A 139 -7.84 13.97 4.93
C ASN A 139 -7.98 13.52 3.47
N ALA A 140 -7.22 14.14 2.54
CA ALA A 140 -7.28 13.82 1.12
C ALA A 140 -6.89 12.36 0.82
N ILE A 141 -5.84 11.85 1.47
CA ILE A 141 -5.40 10.46 1.27
C ILE A 141 -6.38 9.49 1.94
N LEU A 142 -6.90 9.79 3.13
CA LEU A 142 -7.91 8.97 3.80
C LEU A 142 -9.20 8.88 2.96
N LEU A 143 -9.63 10.01 2.38
CA LEU A 143 -10.76 10.08 1.45
C LEU A 143 -10.52 9.24 0.19
N ALA A 144 -9.32 9.28 -0.38
CA ALA A 144 -8.94 8.44 -1.52
C ALA A 144 -8.95 6.95 -1.16
N GLN A 145 -8.52 6.59 0.05
CA GLN A 145 -8.53 5.21 0.53
C GLN A 145 -9.96 4.68 0.73
N LEU A 146 -10.86 5.46 1.36
CA LEU A 146 -12.28 5.08 1.45
C LEU A 146 -12.95 4.99 0.07
N ARG A 147 -12.61 5.90 -0.86
CA ARG A 147 -13.09 5.83 -2.25
C ARG A 147 -12.69 4.52 -2.92
N LEU A 148 -11.42 4.11 -2.77
CA LEU A 148 -10.92 2.85 -3.31
C LEU A 148 -11.71 1.65 -2.75
N LEU A 149 -11.98 1.65 -1.44
CA LEU A 149 -12.78 0.60 -0.80
C LEU A 149 -14.20 0.57 -1.36
N LEU A 150 -14.88 1.71 -1.45
CA LEU A 150 -16.23 1.82 -2.02
C LEU A 150 -16.30 1.34 -3.48
N GLN A 151 -15.41 1.84 -4.32
CA GLN A 151 -15.33 1.46 -5.74
C GLN A 151 -15.05 -0.03 -5.89
N THR A 152 -14.10 -0.57 -5.12
CA THR A 152 -13.78 -2.00 -5.13
C THR A 152 -14.99 -2.82 -4.71
N LYS A 153 -15.72 -2.40 -3.66
CA LYS A 153 -16.91 -3.09 -3.17
C LYS A 153 -18.02 -3.13 -4.21
N PHE A 154 -18.29 -2.00 -4.86
CA PHE A 154 -19.26 -1.91 -5.95
C PHE A 154 -18.88 -2.82 -7.13
N LEU A 155 -17.62 -2.80 -7.55
CA LEU A 155 -17.13 -3.62 -8.66
C LEU A 155 -17.20 -5.13 -8.34
N ILE A 156 -16.92 -5.54 -7.10
CA ILE A 156 -17.13 -6.93 -6.66
C ILE A 156 -18.61 -7.32 -6.79
N LYS A 157 -19.55 -6.46 -6.38
CA LYS A 157 -20.99 -6.75 -6.45
C LYS A 157 -21.47 -7.00 -7.88
N ILE A 158 -20.90 -6.32 -8.87
CA ILE A 158 -21.22 -6.54 -10.29
C ILE A 158 -20.40 -7.66 -10.94
N GLY A 159 -19.61 -8.42 -10.16
CA GLY A 159 -18.92 -9.62 -10.60
C GLY A 159 -17.50 -9.43 -11.15
N TYR A 160 -16.88 -8.25 -10.97
CA TYR A 160 -15.53 -8.03 -11.46
C TYR A 160 -14.49 -8.81 -10.64
N GLN A 161 -13.50 -9.35 -11.34
CA GLN A 161 -12.34 -9.99 -10.72
C GLN A 161 -11.21 -8.98 -10.46
N GLN A 162 -10.24 -9.35 -9.61
CA GLN A 162 -9.14 -8.47 -9.19
C GLN A 162 -8.43 -7.77 -10.35
N ALA A 163 -8.14 -8.50 -11.44
CA ALA A 163 -7.45 -7.94 -12.61
C ALA A 163 -8.29 -6.85 -13.30
N ASN A 164 -9.58 -7.12 -13.54
CA ASN A 164 -10.51 -6.16 -14.13
C ASN A 164 -10.70 -4.93 -13.24
N ILE A 165 -10.75 -5.10 -11.92
CA ILE A 165 -10.83 -3.97 -10.97
C ILE A 165 -9.57 -3.11 -11.04
N ALA A 166 -8.39 -3.73 -11.04
CA ALA A 166 -7.11 -3.02 -11.15
C ALA A 166 -7.01 -2.21 -12.45
N GLU A 167 -7.42 -2.80 -13.57
CA GLU A 167 -7.46 -2.12 -14.87
C GLU A 167 -8.47 -0.97 -14.88
N THR A 168 -9.70 -1.21 -14.39
CA THR A 168 -10.78 -0.21 -14.36
C THR A 168 -10.42 0.99 -13.51
N LEU A 169 -9.87 0.74 -12.32
CA LEU A 169 -9.50 1.80 -11.38
C LEU A 169 -8.11 2.39 -11.66
N LYS A 170 -7.33 1.79 -12.56
CA LYS A 170 -5.92 2.13 -12.82
C LYS A 170 -5.09 2.11 -11.53
N VAL A 171 -5.36 1.15 -10.65
CA VAL A 171 -4.69 0.96 -9.37
C VAL A 171 -3.90 -0.33 -9.41
N HIS A 172 -2.73 -0.34 -8.77
CA HIS A 172 -1.86 -1.52 -8.74
C HIS A 172 -2.61 -2.77 -8.21
N PRO A 173 -2.48 -3.95 -8.85
CA PRO A 173 -3.24 -5.14 -8.50
C PRO A 173 -3.12 -5.57 -7.03
N TYR A 174 -1.98 -5.32 -6.40
CA TYR A 174 -1.77 -5.62 -4.98
C TYR A 174 -2.61 -4.73 -4.06
N ARG A 175 -2.72 -3.43 -4.35
CA ARG A 175 -3.59 -2.52 -3.58
C ARG A 175 -5.06 -2.91 -3.73
N VAL A 176 -5.46 -3.33 -4.93
CA VAL A 176 -6.81 -3.87 -5.16
C VAL A 176 -7.03 -5.16 -4.38
N LYS A 177 -6.07 -6.08 -4.35
CA LYS A 177 -6.14 -7.31 -3.54
C LYS A 177 -6.42 -7.01 -2.07
N LEU A 178 -5.67 -6.07 -1.48
CA LEU A 178 -5.85 -5.64 -0.10
C LEU A 178 -7.24 -5.02 0.10
N ALA A 179 -7.65 -4.11 -0.78
CA ALA A 179 -8.99 -3.52 -0.73
C ALA A 179 -10.10 -4.59 -0.82
N MET A 180 -9.98 -5.57 -1.71
CA MET A 180 -10.95 -6.68 -1.86
C MET A 180 -11.06 -7.55 -0.60
N GLN A 181 -9.95 -7.73 0.14
CA GLN A 181 -9.95 -8.46 1.40
C GLN A 181 -10.65 -7.65 2.51
N GLU A 182 -10.40 -6.34 2.54
CA GLU A 182 -10.94 -5.43 3.55
C GLU A 182 -12.44 -5.18 3.39
N VAL A 183 -12.93 -4.88 2.18
CA VAL A 183 -14.34 -4.53 1.93
C VAL A 183 -15.34 -5.65 2.26
N ARG A 184 -14.86 -6.90 2.39
CA ARG A 184 -15.66 -8.05 2.81
C ARG A 184 -16.07 -7.99 4.28
N ARG A 185 -15.31 -7.26 5.11
CA ARG A 185 -15.50 -7.19 6.56
C ARG A 185 -16.43 -6.06 7.01
N PHE A 186 -16.61 -5.04 6.18
CA PHE A 186 -17.34 -3.82 6.55
C PHE A 186 -18.64 -3.71 5.78
N ASP A 187 -19.67 -3.09 6.36
CA ASP A 187 -20.91 -2.78 5.67
C ASP A 187 -20.72 -1.68 4.60
N GLU A 188 -21.49 -1.75 3.51
CA GLU A 188 -21.43 -0.71 2.46
C GLU A 188 -21.98 0.63 2.95
N GLY A 189 -23.09 0.62 3.67
CA GLY A 189 -23.70 1.82 4.21
C GLY A 189 -22.77 2.55 5.18
N LEU A 190 -22.01 1.80 6.00
CA LEU A 190 -20.96 2.37 6.84
C LEU A 190 -19.89 3.09 6.01
N LEU A 191 -19.36 2.44 4.96
CA LEU A 191 -18.34 3.04 4.09
C LEU A 191 -18.84 4.32 3.42
N ILE A 192 -20.10 4.34 2.94
CA ILE A 192 -20.72 5.52 2.32
C ILE A 192 -20.81 6.66 3.35
N ARG A 193 -21.35 6.39 4.55
CA ARG A 193 -21.48 7.41 5.60
C ARG A 193 -20.13 8.02 5.98
N LEU A 194 -19.09 7.20 6.14
CA LEU A 194 -17.76 7.68 6.47
C LEU A 194 -17.15 8.51 5.33
N PHE A 195 -17.34 8.07 4.08
CA PHE A 195 -16.91 8.81 2.91
C PHE A 195 -17.56 10.19 2.84
N ASP A 196 -18.89 10.27 2.98
CA ASP A 196 -19.63 11.54 2.97
C ASP A 196 -19.15 12.49 4.07
N ARG A 197 -18.82 11.96 5.26
CA ARG A 197 -18.26 12.77 6.35
C ARG A 197 -16.86 13.31 6.05
N LEU A 198 -16.00 12.54 5.39
CA LEU A 198 -14.70 13.06 4.95
C LEU A 198 -14.82 14.10 3.83
N VAL A 199 -15.82 13.97 2.95
CA VAL A 199 -16.11 14.99 1.93
C VAL A 199 -16.56 16.30 2.57
N GLU A 200 -17.48 16.22 3.54
CA GLU A 200 -17.92 17.41 4.29
C GLU A 200 -16.76 18.05 5.06
N LEU A 201 -15.92 17.23 5.70
CA LEU A 201 -14.72 17.69 6.39
C LEU A 201 -13.75 18.41 5.43
N ASP A 202 -13.52 17.87 4.23
CA ASP A 202 -12.68 18.51 3.21
C ASP A 202 -13.20 19.91 2.84
N TYR A 203 -14.51 20.06 2.69
CA TYR A 203 -15.15 21.34 2.42
C TYR A 203 -14.97 22.33 3.59
N GLN A 204 -15.23 21.90 4.82
CA GLN A 204 -15.10 22.74 6.02
C GLN A 204 -13.67 23.23 6.24
N ILE A 205 -12.68 22.35 6.05
CA ILE A 205 -11.27 22.70 6.15
C ILE A 205 -10.88 23.73 5.07
N LYS A 206 -11.28 23.50 3.82
CA LYS A 206 -10.92 24.41 2.69
C LYS A 206 -11.60 25.77 2.77
N THR A 207 -12.77 25.84 3.40
CA THR A 207 -13.51 27.09 3.58
C THR A 207 -13.16 27.81 4.89
N GLY A 208 -12.30 27.23 5.73
CA GLY A 208 -11.85 27.83 6.99
C GLY A 208 -12.95 27.98 8.05
N GLN A 209 -14.01 27.17 7.97
CA GLN A 209 -15.14 27.27 8.90
C GLN A 209 -14.79 26.82 10.32
N ILE A 210 -13.84 25.89 10.45
CA ILE A 210 -13.42 25.28 11.71
C ILE A 210 -11.90 25.05 11.64
N ASP A 211 -11.23 25.07 12.79
CA ASP A 211 -9.84 24.62 12.88
C ASP A 211 -9.67 23.21 12.30
N LYS A 212 -8.67 23.06 11.43
CA LYS A 212 -8.46 21.83 10.65
C LYS A 212 -8.22 20.61 11.53
N GLU A 213 -7.45 20.77 12.61
CA GLU A 213 -7.06 19.65 13.46
C GLU A 213 -8.22 19.20 14.33
N LEU A 214 -8.90 20.18 14.94
CA LEU A 214 -10.12 19.92 15.70
C LEU A 214 -11.18 19.22 14.83
N SER A 215 -11.37 19.68 13.59
CA SER A 215 -12.36 19.10 12.67
C SER A 215 -12.06 17.63 12.39
N PHE A 216 -10.80 17.29 12.16
CA PHE A 216 -10.38 15.90 11.91
C PHE A 216 -10.53 15.03 13.16
N GLN A 217 -10.14 15.52 14.34
CA GLN A 217 -10.31 14.80 15.60
C GLN A 217 -11.80 14.51 15.88
N LEU A 218 -12.68 15.49 15.66
CA LEU A 218 -14.13 15.32 15.77
C LEU A 218 -14.66 14.27 14.80
N PHE A 219 -14.18 14.27 13.55
CA PHE A 219 -14.52 13.23 12.58
C PHE A 219 -14.17 11.83 13.11
N VAL A 220 -12.96 11.64 13.65
CA VAL A 220 -12.53 10.33 14.18
C VAL A 220 -13.43 9.87 15.33
N LEU A 221 -13.79 10.77 16.24
CA LEU A 221 -14.70 10.47 17.35
C LEU A 221 -16.11 10.09 16.86
N GLN A 222 -16.66 10.85 15.91
CA GLN A 222 -17.96 10.59 15.31
C GLN A 222 -17.97 9.26 14.54
N ALA A 223 -16.90 8.96 13.80
CA ALA A 223 -16.74 7.69 13.09
C ALA A 223 -16.78 6.51 14.07
N GLY A 224 -16.10 6.61 15.22
CA GLY A 224 -16.17 5.58 16.26
C GLY A 224 -17.59 5.31 16.79
N GLN A 225 -18.43 6.35 16.90
CA GLN A 225 -19.83 6.18 17.29
C GLN A 225 -20.68 5.51 16.20
N LEU A 226 -20.38 5.77 14.93
CA LEU A 226 -21.09 5.16 13.79
C LEU A 226 -20.80 3.67 13.65
N VAL A 227 -19.61 3.21 14.06
CA VAL A 227 -19.21 1.80 14.00
C VAL A 227 -19.79 0.99 15.17
N ARG A 228 -20.03 1.62 16.32
CA ARG A 228 -20.58 0.96 17.52
C ARG A 228 -22.10 0.75 17.48
N LYS A 229 -22.80 1.35 16.51
CA LYS A 229 -24.25 1.20 16.30
C LYS A 229 -24.52 0.12 15.27
#